data_AF-A0A836IG63-F1
#
_entry.id   AF-A0A836IG63-F1
#
_cell.length_a   1.000
_cell.length_b   1.000
_cell.length_c   1.000
_cell.angle_alpha   90.00
_cell.angle_beta   90.00
_cell.angle_gamma   90.00
#
_symmetry.space_group_name_H-M   'P 1'
#
loop_
_entity.id
_entity.type
_entity.pdbx_description
1 polymer ?
#
loop_
_entity_poly.entity_id
_entity_poly.type
_entity_poly.pdbx_seq_one_letter_code
_entity_poly.pdbx_strand_id
1 'polypeptide(L)'
;MFSAADPPMSIDVRLCGRYVVFLDIDGVLLPVPKFTFGGGDLNGECVRRLERIIAAIGGREKVTIVLSSTWRNHPAMVDRLNAFIQQEAGDGIPVVGDGTPNGTVIVSSVTYYADDPSEQRLVRDRVDEIYRWLHTHITEHPEAIGGRWIAIDDMKLDVDERMRGHFLHTQTDIGMTDEDVDTAVAMIASHPSPEEAYAAAVAALADPALKEEEIEIYKVLQSRLEAQLTATTAELAAVQQKAAVLSAEKKDLVKELADKQRSIDDMRYRLAVHDFSKRYPSLAEAVQLASTKTGAERRDMDAAIRDFVTLLVDRKELYRKMRSGAKKSKQAS
;
A
#
# COMPACT_ATOMS: atom_id res chain seq x y z
N MET A 1 -21.52 26.95 21.38
CA MET A 1 -20.77 26.18 22.39
C MET A 1 -19.32 26.56 22.22
N PHE A 2 -18.77 27.35 23.14
CA PHE A 2 -17.35 27.70 23.12
C PHE A 2 -16.56 26.44 23.46
N SER A 3 -15.70 26.04 22.52
CA SER A 3 -14.76 24.93 22.68
C SER A 3 -13.97 25.13 23.97
N ALA A 4 -13.81 24.06 24.76
CA ALA A 4 -12.81 24.07 25.83
C ALA A 4 -11.47 24.44 25.18
N ALA A 5 -10.83 25.50 25.69
CA ALA A 5 -9.50 25.87 25.22
C ALA A 5 -8.59 24.65 25.41
N ASP A 6 -7.96 24.20 24.33
CA ASP A 6 -7.01 23.10 24.40
C ASP A 6 -5.97 23.43 25.48
N PRO A 7 -5.59 22.45 26.33
CA PRO A 7 -4.60 22.68 27.36
C PRO A 7 -3.32 23.24 26.72
N PRO A 8 -2.61 24.17 27.38
CA PRO A 8 -1.37 24.73 26.84
C PRO A 8 -0.41 23.60 26.51
N MET A 9 0.10 23.59 25.27
CA MET A 9 1.10 22.62 24.83
C MET A 9 2.28 22.66 25.81
N SER A 10 2.52 21.55 26.50
CA SER A 10 3.59 21.41 27.49
C SER A 10 4.48 20.23 27.15
N ILE A 11 5.79 20.42 27.24
CA ILE A 11 6.76 19.35 27.02
C ILE A 11 6.76 18.38 28.21
N ASP A 12 6.60 17.09 27.93
CA ASP A 12 6.80 16.04 28.93
C ASP A 12 8.29 15.77 29.13
N VAL A 13 8.83 16.21 30.27
CA VAL A 13 10.25 16.05 30.64
C VAL A 13 10.74 14.60 30.58
N ARG A 14 9.84 13.61 30.77
CA ARG A 14 10.22 12.18 30.75
C ARG A 14 10.66 11.74 29.36
N LEU A 15 10.16 12.38 28.30
CA LEU A 15 10.50 12.07 26.92
C LEU A 15 11.91 12.54 26.55
N CYS A 16 12.41 13.62 27.19
CA CYS A 16 13.74 14.19 26.95
C CYS A 16 14.89 13.25 27.35
N GLY A 17 14.60 12.21 28.14
CA GLY A 17 15.55 11.13 28.46
C GLY A 17 15.64 10.03 27.39
N ARG A 18 14.94 10.16 26.26
CA ARG A 18 15.01 9.24 25.12
C ARG A 18 16.03 9.73 24.07
N TYR A 19 16.00 9.10 22.90
CA TYR A 19 16.78 9.37 21.70
C TYR A 19 15.97 9.09 20.46
N VAL A 20 16.26 9.84 19.39
CA VAL A 20 15.78 9.54 18.05
C VAL A 20 16.94 9.08 17.17
N VAL A 21 16.74 7.97 16.45
CA VAL A 21 17.68 7.49 15.43
C VAL A 21 17.01 7.63 14.07
N PHE A 22 17.52 8.52 13.23
CA PHE A 22 17.15 8.58 11.82
C PHE A 22 17.94 7.53 11.06
N LEU A 23 17.26 6.60 10.40
CA LEU A 23 17.88 5.43 9.84
C LEU A 23 17.63 5.33 8.33
N ASP A 24 18.71 5.37 7.54
CA ASP A 24 18.70 4.79 6.21
C ASP A 24 18.86 3.26 6.27
N ILE A 25 18.44 2.57 5.23
CA ILE A 25 18.50 1.11 5.12
C ILE A 25 19.55 0.70 4.10
N ASP A 26 19.52 1.34 2.93
CA ASP A 26 20.44 1.05 1.85
C ASP A 26 21.82 1.57 2.24
N GLY A 27 22.84 0.72 2.14
CA GLY A 27 24.20 1.08 2.58
C GLY A 27 24.41 1.17 4.10
N VAL A 28 23.38 0.93 4.92
CA VAL A 28 23.48 0.85 6.38
C VAL A 28 23.24 -0.58 6.88
N LEU A 29 22.01 -1.08 6.70
CA LEU A 29 21.60 -2.43 7.08
C LEU A 29 21.56 -3.38 5.88
N LEU A 30 21.52 -2.83 4.67
CA LEU A 30 21.53 -3.53 3.41
C LEU A 30 22.74 -3.04 2.61
N PRO A 31 23.91 -3.70 2.73
CA PRO A 31 25.07 -3.36 1.92
C PRO A 31 24.71 -3.48 0.42
N VAL A 32 24.93 -2.41 -0.35
CA VAL A 32 24.62 -2.34 -1.78
C VAL A 32 25.92 -2.36 -2.58
N PRO A 33 26.31 -3.52 -3.16
CA PRO A 33 27.45 -3.56 -4.07
C PRO A 33 27.26 -2.58 -5.23
N LYS A 34 28.35 -1.92 -5.63
CA LYS A 34 28.37 -0.87 -6.69
C LYS A 34 27.76 -1.28 -8.04
N PHE A 35 27.53 -2.57 -8.28
CA PHE A 35 27.00 -3.11 -9.52
C PHE A 35 25.57 -3.66 -9.43
N THR A 36 24.95 -3.67 -8.25
CA THR A 36 23.60 -4.20 -8.02
C THR A 36 22.73 -3.17 -7.32
N PHE A 37 22.31 -2.13 -8.06
CA PHE A 37 21.35 -1.15 -7.55
C PHE A 37 20.07 -1.84 -7.10
N GLY A 38 19.77 -1.75 -5.80
CA GLY A 38 18.50 -2.20 -5.20
C GLY A 38 18.27 -3.71 -5.10
N GLY A 39 19.33 -4.53 -5.22
CA GLY A 39 19.22 -6.00 -5.32
C GLY A 39 19.78 -6.81 -4.15
N GLY A 40 20.02 -6.20 -2.99
CA GLY A 40 20.64 -6.86 -1.83
C GLY A 40 19.67 -7.45 -0.80
N ASP A 41 20.22 -8.26 0.10
CA ASP A 41 19.54 -8.75 1.30
C ASP A 41 20.02 -7.97 2.53
N LEU A 42 19.12 -7.83 3.52
CA LEU A 42 19.48 -7.28 4.83
C LEU A 42 20.57 -8.13 5.48
N ASN A 43 21.50 -7.47 6.16
CA ASN A 43 22.65 -8.10 6.78
C ASN A 43 22.47 -8.19 8.30
N GLY A 44 22.46 -9.42 8.84
CA GLY A 44 22.28 -9.66 10.28
C GLY A 44 23.39 -9.08 11.17
N GLU A 45 24.63 -8.98 10.69
CA GLU A 45 25.70 -8.33 11.46
C GLU A 45 25.48 -6.82 11.57
N CYS A 46 24.98 -6.17 10.52
CA CYS A 46 24.64 -4.75 10.56
C CYS A 46 23.49 -4.49 11.56
N VAL A 47 22.51 -5.39 11.63
CA VAL A 47 21.43 -5.33 12.62
C VAL A 47 21.96 -5.51 14.05
N ARG A 48 22.86 -6.48 14.29
CA ARG A 48 23.51 -6.66 15.61
C ARG A 48 24.35 -5.45 16.03
N ARG A 49 24.95 -4.74 15.07
CA ARG A 49 25.68 -3.49 15.32
C ARG A 49 24.74 -2.35 15.69
N LEU A 50 23.60 -2.23 15.01
CA LEU A 50 22.55 -1.29 15.40
C LEU A 50 22.01 -1.59 16.81
N GLU A 51 21.82 -2.86 17.16
CA GLU A 51 21.44 -3.28 18.52
C GLU A 51 22.45 -2.80 19.57
N ARG A 52 23.75 -2.90 19.28
CA ARG A 52 24.81 -2.40 20.18
C ARG A 52 24.75 -0.89 20.38
N ILE A 53 24.47 -0.12 19.33
CA ILE A 53 24.26 1.34 19.44
C ILE A 53 23.05 1.63 20.34
N ILE A 54 21.93 0.93 20.13
CA ILE A 54 20.71 1.10 20.93
C ILE A 54 20.93 0.70 22.40
N ALA A 55 21.67 -0.37 22.65
CA ALA A 55 22.07 -0.77 23.99
C ALA A 55 22.93 0.32 24.67
N ALA A 56 23.85 0.95 23.95
CA ALA A 56 24.68 2.03 24.47
C ALA A 56 23.89 3.32 24.80
N ILE A 57 22.79 3.58 24.06
CA ILE A 57 21.86 4.68 24.36
C ILE A 57 21.08 4.43 25.67
N GLY A 58 20.90 3.17 26.04
CA GLY A 58 20.18 2.76 27.24
C GLY A 58 18.99 1.83 26.99
N GLY A 59 18.92 1.18 25.83
CA GLY A 59 17.91 0.16 25.52
C GLY A 59 16.77 0.65 24.61
N ARG A 60 15.98 -0.28 24.10
CA ARG A 60 14.92 -0.02 23.11
C ARG A 60 13.84 0.94 23.61
N GLU A 61 13.56 0.95 24.90
CA GLU A 61 12.57 1.82 25.54
C GLU A 61 12.99 3.29 25.57
N LYS A 62 14.29 3.55 25.31
CA LYS A 62 14.87 4.88 25.21
C LYS A 62 15.06 5.35 23.78
N VAL A 63 14.76 4.52 22.79
CA VAL A 63 15.02 4.85 21.39
C VAL A 63 13.72 4.83 20.58
N THR A 64 13.55 5.85 19.74
CA THR A 64 12.61 5.83 18.62
C THR A 64 13.42 5.76 17.33
N ILE A 65 13.09 4.82 16.44
CA ILE A 65 13.68 4.76 15.10
C ILE A 65 12.72 5.43 14.12
N VAL A 66 13.23 6.41 13.38
CA VAL A 66 12.53 7.12 12.32
C VAL A 66 13.22 6.81 11.01
N LEU A 67 12.53 6.19 10.06
CA LEU A 67 13.13 5.90 8.76
C LEU A 67 13.32 7.17 7.96
N SER A 68 14.55 7.44 7.57
CA SER A 68 14.87 8.44 6.55
C SER A 68 14.99 7.81 5.16
N SER A 69 15.13 6.48 5.07
CA SER A 69 15.13 5.71 3.81
C SER A 69 13.82 5.82 3.03
N THR A 70 13.90 5.60 1.72
CA THR A 70 12.73 5.48 0.83
C THR A 70 11.80 4.32 1.22
N TRP A 71 12.30 3.33 1.97
CA TRP A 71 11.54 2.19 2.47
C TRP A 71 10.30 2.60 3.27
N ARG A 72 10.33 3.75 3.95
CA ARG A 72 9.20 4.31 4.71
C ARG A 72 7.93 4.52 3.89
N ASN A 73 8.06 4.66 2.56
CA ASN A 73 6.93 4.83 1.65
C ASN A 73 6.26 3.51 1.27
N HIS A 74 6.81 2.37 1.70
CA HIS A 74 6.36 1.04 1.32
C HIS A 74 6.11 0.19 2.57
N PRO A 75 4.85 0.09 3.05
CA PRO A 75 4.53 -0.66 4.27
C PRO A 75 5.08 -2.09 4.28
N ALA A 76 5.03 -2.79 3.14
CA ALA A 76 5.60 -4.13 3.01
C ALA A 76 7.12 -4.19 3.24
N MET A 77 7.87 -3.12 2.92
CA MET A 77 9.30 -3.03 3.16
C MET A 77 9.59 -2.72 4.64
N VAL A 78 8.77 -1.90 5.29
CA VAL A 78 8.83 -1.67 6.74
C VAL A 78 8.51 -2.95 7.51
N ASP A 79 7.49 -3.69 7.09
CA ASP A 79 7.14 -5.00 7.67
C ASP A 79 8.27 -6.00 7.49
N ARG A 80 8.89 -6.06 6.29
CA ARG A 80 10.08 -6.88 6.01
C ARG A 80 11.24 -6.52 6.94
N LEU A 81 11.51 -5.22 7.11
CA LEU A 81 12.57 -4.73 7.99
C LEU A 81 12.32 -5.15 9.43
N ASN A 82 11.13 -4.88 9.97
CA ASN A 82 10.77 -5.23 11.34
C ASN A 82 10.82 -6.74 11.60
N ALA A 83 10.34 -7.55 10.65
CA ALA A 83 10.44 -9.01 10.76
C ALA A 83 11.90 -9.48 10.80
N PHE A 84 12.77 -8.88 9.97
CA PHE A 84 14.19 -9.21 9.94
C PHE A 84 14.92 -8.75 11.21
N ILE A 85 14.63 -7.54 11.70
CA ILE A 85 15.16 -7.04 12.97
C ILE A 85 14.77 -7.98 14.12
N GLN A 86 13.50 -8.38 14.19
CA GLN A 86 13.02 -9.31 15.22
C GLN A 86 13.74 -10.67 15.13
N GLN A 87 14.03 -11.14 13.91
CA GLN A 87 14.75 -12.40 13.71
C GLN A 87 16.20 -12.31 14.22
N GLU A 88 16.91 -11.22 13.90
CA GLU A 88 18.36 -11.11 14.13
C GLU A 88 18.74 -10.53 15.51
N ALA A 89 17.91 -9.63 16.06
CA ALA A 89 18.16 -8.95 17.33
C ALA A 89 17.07 -9.19 18.38
N GLY A 90 16.05 -10.01 18.08
CA GLY A 90 14.97 -10.30 19.01
C GLY A 90 14.28 -9.01 19.48
N ASP A 91 14.28 -8.81 20.80
CA ASP A 91 13.69 -7.62 21.44
C ASP A 91 14.71 -6.51 21.73
N GLY A 92 15.93 -6.54 21.19
CA GLY A 92 16.96 -5.53 21.47
C GLY A 92 16.77 -4.19 20.75
N ILE A 93 16.00 -4.16 19.66
CA ILE A 93 15.76 -2.98 18.81
C ILE A 93 14.27 -2.64 18.85
N PRO A 94 13.87 -1.36 19.01
CA PRO A 94 12.46 -0.98 18.96
C PRO A 94 11.89 -1.17 17.55
N VAL A 95 10.59 -1.50 17.48
CA VAL A 95 9.89 -1.60 16.20
C VAL A 95 9.94 -0.25 15.49
N VAL A 96 10.30 -0.29 14.22
CA VAL A 96 10.29 0.88 13.34
C VAL A 96 8.85 1.20 12.97
N GLY A 97 8.35 2.34 13.45
CA GLY A 97 6.95 2.74 13.26
C GLY A 97 6.75 4.11 12.62
N ASP A 98 7.82 4.88 12.42
CA ASP A 98 7.76 6.24 11.90
C ASP A 98 8.76 6.46 10.77
N GLY A 99 8.58 7.54 10.02
CA GLY A 99 9.46 7.95 8.94
C GLY A 99 9.43 9.44 8.71
N THR A 100 10.52 9.97 8.16
CA THR A 100 10.58 11.38 7.78
C THR A 100 9.49 11.69 6.73
N PRO A 101 8.95 12.91 6.69
CA PRO A 101 7.98 13.28 5.67
C PRO A 101 8.55 13.06 4.26
N ASN A 102 7.70 12.70 3.30
CA ASN A 102 8.15 12.47 1.93
C ASN A 102 8.33 13.79 1.17
N GLY A 103 9.54 14.01 0.67
CA GLY A 103 9.91 15.11 -0.21
C GLY A 103 10.13 16.42 0.52
N THR A 104 10.72 17.39 -0.18
CA THR A 104 10.98 18.72 0.35
C THR A 104 9.79 19.66 0.12
N VAL A 105 9.39 20.36 1.17
CA VAL A 105 8.35 21.39 1.17
C VAL A 105 9.00 22.76 1.10
N ILE A 106 10.00 22.97 1.95
CA ILE A 106 10.94 24.09 1.92
C ILE A 106 12.27 23.49 1.50
N VAL A 107 12.87 24.05 0.44
CA VAL A 107 14.11 23.56 -0.15
C VAL A 107 15.23 24.49 0.32
N SER A 108 16.14 23.97 1.14
CA SER A 108 17.33 24.72 1.52
C SER A 108 18.28 24.87 0.32
N SER A 109 19.09 25.92 0.29
CA SER A 109 20.16 26.02 -0.71
C SER A 109 21.39 25.29 -0.19
N VAL A 110 21.71 24.12 -0.76
CA VAL A 110 22.98 23.43 -0.51
C VAL A 110 23.86 23.62 -1.74
N THR A 111 25.05 24.20 -1.55
CA THR A 111 26.05 24.43 -2.61
C THR A 111 27.23 23.46 -2.47
N TYR A 112 26.93 22.17 -2.39
CA TYR A 112 27.95 21.12 -2.23
C TYR A 112 27.78 20.08 -3.34
N TYR A 113 28.89 19.56 -3.90
CA TYR A 113 29.01 18.74 -5.13
C TYR A 113 28.67 19.42 -6.47
N ALA A 114 29.37 20.50 -6.83
CA ALA A 114 29.14 21.25 -8.09
C ALA A 114 28.96 20.38 -9.35
N ASP A 115 29.57 19.19 -9.39
CA ASP A 115 29.62 18.31 -10.54
C ASP A 115 28.50 17.23 -10.60
N ASP A 116 27.71 17.03 -9.52
CA ASP A 116 26.58 16.06 -9.53
C ASP A 116 25.29 16.64 -8.91
N PRO A 117 24.48 17.37 -9.70
CA PRO A 117 23.21 17.95 -9.24
C PRO A 117 22.19 16.95 -8.69
N SER A 118 22.28 15.67 -9.06
CA SER A 118 21.35 14.65 -8.60
C SER A 118 21.69 14.22 -7.18
N GLU A 119 22.97 13.98 -6.90
CA GLU A 119 23.45 13.69 -5.55
C GLU A 119 23.22 14.90 -4.62
N GLN A 120 23.48 16.13 -5.10
CA GLN A 120 23.17 17.35 -4.32
C GLN A 120 21.73 17.36 -3.84
N ARG A 121 20.81 17.06 -4.77
CA ARG A 121 19.38 17.07 -4.49
C ARG A 121 19.03 16.03 -3.45
N LEU A 122 19.54 14.81 -3.56
CA LEU A 122 19.24 13.74 -2.62
C LEU A 122 19.75 14.07 -1.21
N VAL A 123 20.99 14.57 -1.10
CA VAL A 123 21.58 14.93 0.21
C VAL A 123 20.81 16.06 0.85
N ARG A 124 20.55 17.13 0.09
CA ARG A 124 19.74 18.25 0.56
C ARG A 124 18.35 17.78 0.99
N ASP A 125 17.67 17.02 0.14
CA ASP A 125 16.30 16.60 0.40
C ASP A 125 16.25 15.74 1.68
N ARG A 126 17.25 14.86 1.91
CA ARG A 126 17.40 14.07 3.13
C ARG A 126 17.59 14.93 4.39
N VAL A 127 18.48 15.91 4.35
CA VAL A 127 18.73 16.81 5.49
C VAL A 127 17.48 17.63 5.82
N ASP A 128 16.82 18.16 4.79
CA ASP A 128 15.59 18.95 4.95
C ASP A 128 14.42 18.11 5.49
N GLU A 129 14.34 16.84 5.13
CA GLU A 129 13.35 15.90 5.66
C GLU A 129 13.57 15.62 7.17
N ILE A 130 14.81 15.39 7.58
CA ILE A 130 15.17 15.17 9.00
C ILE A 130 14.83 16.42 9.82
N TYR A 131 15.28 17.60 9.38
CA TYR A 131 15.03 18.85 10.10
C TYR A 131 13.56 19.21 10.19
N ARG A 132 12.81 18.98 9.11
CA ARG A 132 11.36 19.14 9.15
C ARG A 132 10.72 18.24 10.19
N TRP A 133 11.15 16.97 10.25
CA TRP A 133 10.63 16.04 11.25
C TRP A 133 10.91 16.58 12.66
N LEU A 134 12.15 17.04 12.93
CA LEU A 134 12.52 17.65 14.22
C LEU A 134 11.62 18.84 14.59
N HIS A 135 11.33 19.73 13.63
CA HIS A 135 10.56 20.96 13.87
C HIS A 135 9.05 20.71 14.02
N THR A 136 8.53 19.63 13.45
CA THR A 136 7.09 19.30 13.44
C THR A 136 6.68 18.29 14.51
N HIS A 137 7.64 17.70 15.23
CA HIS A 137 7.39 16.70 16.29
C HIS A 137 7.94 17.15 17.65
N ILE A 138 7.98 18.46 17.91
CA ILE A 138 8.55 19.03 19.14
C ILE A 138 7.85 18.48 20.40
N THR A 139 6.54 18.25 20.33
CA THR A 139 5.74 17.78 21.47
C THR A 139 5.83 16.28 21.70
N GLU A 140 5.90 15.49 20.63
CA GLU A 140 5.94 14.03 20.64
C GLU A 140 7.37 13.50 20.86
N HIS A 141 8.36 14.25 20.37
CA HIS A 141 9.79 13.94 20.38
C HIS A 141 10.65 15.13 20.81
N PRO A 142 10.41 15.68 22.02
CA PRO A 142 11.18 16.83 22.52
C PRO A 142 12.67 16.53 22.68
N GLU A 143 13.06 15.27 22.89
CA GLU A 143 14.46 14.86 22.92
C GLU A 143 15.21 15.21 21.63
N ALA A 144 14.53 15.14 20.47
CA ALA A 144 15.15 15.28 19.17
C ALA A 144 15.47 16.74 18.87
N ILE A 145 14.49 17.64 19.02
CA ILE A 145 14.75 19.09 18.87
C ILE A 145 15.71 19.61 19.95
N GLY A 146 15.76 18.94 21.10
CA GLY A 146 16.72 19.19 22.17
C GLY A 146 18.15 18.69 21.89
N GLY A 147 18.41 18.11 20.71
CA GLY A 147 19.74 17.68 20.28
C GLY A 147 20.11 16.23 20.65
N ARG A 148 19.18 15.40 21.09
CA ARG A 148 19.42 13.97 21.39
C ARG A 148 18.94 13.09 20.26
N TRP A 149 19.64 13.20 19.13
CA TRP A 149 19.36 12.39 17.94
C TRP A 149 20.64 12.10 17.15
N ILE A 150 20.60 11.03 16.36
CA ILE A 150 21.66 10.67 15.42
C ILE A 150 21.02 10.19 14.10
N ALA A 151 21.61 10.57 12.98
CA ALA A 151 21.30 10.04 11.66
C ALA A 151 22.39 9.06 11.23
N ILE A 152 21.98 7.90 10.73
CA ILE A 152 22.86 6.87 10.20
C ILE A 152 22.48 6.66 8.74
N ASP A 153 23.41 6.96 7.84
CA ASP A 153 23.15 7.05 6.40
C ASP A 153 24.44 6.74 5.62
N ASP A 154 24.30 6.20 4.42
CA ASP A 154 25.43 5.99 3.50
C ASP A 154 25.66 7.21 2.58
N MET A 155 24.72 8.15 2.57
CA MET A 155 24.85 9.44 1.91
C MET A 155 25.70 10.40 2.73
N LYS A 156 26.52 11.24 2.07
CA LYS A 156 27.38 12.20 2.78
C LYS A 156 26.61 13.44 3.28
N LEU A 157 25.91 13.31 4.41
CA LEU A 157 25.03 14.35 4.97
C LEU A 157 25.77 15.44 5.78
N ASP A 158 26.99 15.18 6.29
CA ASP A 158 27.82 16.13 7.07
C ASP A 158 28.28 17.37 6.28
N VAL A 159 27.95 17.43 5.01
CA VAL A 159 28.22 18.55 4.11
C VAL A 159 27.33 19.75 4.45
N ASP A 160 26.21 19.49 5.10
CA ASP A 160 25.35 20.49 5.71
C ASP A 160 25.73 20.65 7.19
N GLU A 161 26.00 21.89 7.60
CA GLU A 161 26.43 22.22 8.97
C GLU A 161 25.45 21.75 10.03
N ARG A 162 24.16 21.67 9.66
CA ARG A 162 23.08 21.16 10.50
C ARG A 162 23.33 19.72 10.96
N MET A 163 23.97 18.89 10.16
CA MET A 163 24.21 17.48 10.47
C MET A 163 25.45 17.26 11.35
N ARG A 164 26.24 18.31 11.60
CA ARG A 164 27.50 18.21 12.35
C ARG A 164 27.26 17.68 13.76
N GLY A 165 28.00 16.64 14.13
CA GLY A 165 27.89 16.01 15.45
C GLY A 165 26.68 15.07 15.61
N HIS A 166 25.77 15.02 14.63
CA HIS A 166 24.58 14.17 14.64
C HIS A 166 24.55 13.14 13.52
N PHE A 167 25.61 13.02 12.71
CA PHE A 167 25.60 12.16 11.53
C PHE A 167 26.73 11.12 11.52
N LEU A 168 26.36 9.85 11.39
CA LEU A 168 27.24 8.71 11.16
C LEU A 168 27.14 8.28 9.70
N HIS A 169 28.24 8.44 8.97
CA HIS A 169 28.36 8.02 7.58
C HIS A 169 28.84 6.57 7.47
N THR A 170 28.07 5.70 6.83
CA THR A 170 28.47 4.32 6.52
C THR A 170 28.95 4.19 5.07
N GLN A 171 29.66 3.11 4.75
CA GLN A 171 30.04 2.82 3.37
C GLN A 171 28.95 1.99 2.68
N THR A 172 28.40 2.51 1.57
CA THR A 172 27.28 1.90 0.84
C THR A 172 27.46 0.41 0.55
N ASP A 173 28.66 -0.04 0.15
CA ASP A 173 28.92 -1.42 -0.24
C ASP A 173 29.31 -2.36 0.91
N ILE A 174 29.55 -1.82 2.11
CA ILE A 174 29.94 -2.60 3.29
C ILE A 174 28.79 -2.67 4.32
N GLY A 175 28.02 -1.60 4.45
CA GLY A 175 27.10 -1.41 5.57
C GLY A 175 27.82 -0.94 6.83
N MET A 176 27.14 -1.10 7.97
CA MET A 176 27.66 -0.72 9.28
C MET A 176 28.78 -1.65 9.78
N THR A 177 29.89 -1.08 10.22
CA THR A 177 31.04 -1.79 10.80
C THR A 177 31.16 -1.60 12.33
N ASP A 178 32.13 -2.28 12.95
CA ASP A 178 32.36 -2.14 14.39
C ASP A 178 32.96 -0.76 14.74
N GLU A 179 33.76 -0.19 13.85
CA GLU A 179 34.28 1.17 13.96
C GLU A 179 33.17 2.22 13.89
N ASP A 180 32.14 1.98 13.09
CA ASP A 180 30.95 2.85 13.03
C ASP A 180 30.20 2.84 14.37
N VAL A 181 30.08 1.68 15.02
CA VAL A 181 29.47 1.56 16.36
C VAL A 181 30.25 2.37 17.38
N ASP A 182 31.58 2.23 17.40
CA ASP A 182 32.44 2.97 18.34
C ASP A 182 32.34 4.49 18.11
N THR A 183 32.28 4.90 16.84
CA THR A 183 32.07 6.30 16.44
C THR A 183 30.71 6.82 16.91
N ALA A 184 29.63 6.07 16.66
CA ALA A 184 28.28 6.43 17.08
C ALA A 184 28.18 6.61 18.59
N VAL A 185 28.77 5.68 19.36
CA VAL A 185 28.79 5.73 20.83
C VAL A 185 29.53 6.98 21.33
N ALA A 186 30.65 7.34 20.70
CA ALA A 186 31.37 8.56 21.03
C ALA A 186 30.56 9.83 20.71
N MET A 187 29.85 9.87 19.57
CA MET A 187 28.96 10.97 19.22
C MET A 187 27.81 11.11 20.23
N ILE A 188 27.13 10.02 20.55
CA ILE A 188 26.02 9.98 21.52
C ILE A 188 26.48 10.46 22.90
N ALA A 189 27.68 10.08 23.33
CA ALA A 189 28.24 10.53 24.61
C ALA A 189 28.52 12.05 24.66
N SER A 190 28.62 12.72 23.49
CA SER A 190 28.83 14.17 23.39
C SER A 190 27.55 14.99 23.29
N HIS A 191 26.39 14.35 23.11
CA HIS A 191 25.11 15.04 22.97
C HIS A 191 24.60 15.58 24.32
N PRO A 192 23.66 16.56 24.29
CA PRO A 192 23.17 17.21 25.51
C PRO A 192 22.55 16.25 26.52
N SER A 193 22.61 16.61 27.80
CA SER A 193 21.92 15.86 28.86
C SER A 193 20.39 15.94 28.69
N PRO A 194 19.60 15.04 29.32
CA PRO A 194 18.14 15.13 29.28
C PRO A 194 17.57 16.47 29.77
N GLU A 195 18.22 17.10 30.76
CA GLU A 195 17.83 18.41 31.29
C GLU A 195 18.09 19.53 30.30
N GLU A 196 19.24 19.49 29.62
CA GLU A 196 19.60 20.45 28.57
C GLU A 196 18.66 20.30 27.36
N ALA A 197 18.37 19.06 26.95
CA ALA A 197 17.43 18.76 25.89
C ALA A 197 16.01 19.26 26.21
N TYR A 198 15.55 19.10 27.46
CA TYR A 198 14.27 19.65 27.90
C TYR A 198 14.22 21.17 27.81
N ALA A 199 15.26 21.86 28.29
CA ALA A 199 15.34 23.31 28.22
C ALA A 199 15.33 23.81 26.77
N ALA A 200 16.06 23.14 25.88
CA ALA A 200 16.09 23.43 24.45
C ALA A 200 14.73 23.19 23.78
N ALA A 201 14.03 22.10 24.10
CA ALA A 201 12.70 21.82 23.56
C ALA A 201 11.65 22.85 24.01
N VAL A 202 11.69 23.28 25.27
CA VAL A 202 10.81 24.36 25.77
C VAL A 202 11.11 25.68 25.05
N ALA A 203 12.39 26.00 24.81
CA ALA A 203 12.77 27.18 24.05
C ALA A 203 12.28 27.10 22.59
N ALA A 204 12.44 25.94 21.94
CA ALA A 204 11.99 25.71 20.57
C ALA A 204 10.47 25.85 20.41
N LEU A 205 9.69 25.39 21.40
CA LEU A 205 8.23 25.54 21.38
C LEU A 205 7.78 27.01 21.42
N ALA A 206 8.59 27.89 22.01
CA ALA A 206 8.37 29.33 22.09
C ALA A 206 9.05 30.12 20.96
N ASP A 207 9.80 29.48 20.06
CA ASP A 207 10.52 30.15 18.99
C ASP A 207 9.56 30.56 17.86
N PRO A 208 9.37 31.87 17.60
CA PRO A 208 8.48 32.33 16.54
C PRO A 208 8.97 31.93 15.13
N ALA A 209 10.28 31.77 14.92
CA ALA A 209 10.82 31.39 13.61
C ALA A 209 10.46 29.95 13.27
N LEU A 210 10.61 29.03 14.24
CA LEU A 210 10.20 27.63 14.07
C LEU A 210 8.67 27.51 13.86
N LYS A 211 7.88 28.34 14.56
CA LYS A 211 6.43 28.37 14.36
C LYS A 211 6.01 28.90 13.00
N GLU A 212 6.68 29.92 12.46
CA GLU A 212 6.41 30.37 11.09
C GLU A 212 6.80 29.29 10.07
N GLU A 213 7.96 28.65 10.24
CA GLU A 213 8.38 27.54 9.36
C GLU A 213 7.39 26.38 9.39
N GLU A 214 6.94 25.97 10.57
CA GLU A 214 5.90 24.95 10.77
C GLU A 214 4.61 25.32 10.03
N ILE A 215 4.17 26.59 10.12
CA ILE A 215 3.00 27.10 9.38
C ILE A 215 3.22 27.04 7.86
N GLU A 216 4.39 27.44 7.36
CA GLU A 216 4.72 27.36 5.94
C GLU A 216 4.72 25.92 5.43
N ILE A 217 5.28 25.00 6.21
CA ILE A 217 5.26 23.56 5.92
C ILE A 217 3.81 23.08 5.78
N TYR A 218 2.95 23.40 6.75
CA TYR A 218 1.55 22.98 6.72
C TYR A 218 0.77 23.59 5.56
N LYS A 219 1.01 24.85 5.18
CA LYS A 219 0.38 25.48 4.01
C LYS A 219 0.67 24.72 2.72
N VAL A 220 1.92 24.30 2.51
CA VAL A 220 2.30 23.54 1.31
C VAL A 220 1.75 22.12 1.36
N LEU A 221 1.77 21.45 2.52
CA LEU A 221 1.18 20.13 2.68
C LEU A 221 -0.33 20.15 2.40
N GLN A 222 -1.04 21.15 2.93
CA GLN A 222 -2.46 21.38 2.65
C GLN A 222 -2.68 21.54 1.14
N SER A 223 -1.89 22.39 0.46
CA SER A 223 -2.01 22.61 -0.98
C SER A 223 -1.80 21.32 -1.79
N ARG A 224 -0.84 20.47 -1.38
CA ARG A 224 -0.60 19.16 -2.03
C ARG A 224 -1.76 18.20 -1.81
N LEU A 225 -2.30 18.14 -0.60
CA LEU A 225 -3.46 17.29 -0.28
C LEU A 225 -4.70 17.73 -1.05
N GLU A 226 -4.96 19.03 -1.18
CA GLU A 226 -6.04 19.58 -1.99
C GLU A 226 -5.90 19.21 -3.47
N ALA A 227 -4.68 19.28 -4.02
CA ALA A 227 -4.38 18.84 -5.38
C ALA A 227 -4.59 17.34 -5.58
N GLN A 228 -4.13 16.51 -4.64
CA GLN A 228 -4.33 15.04 -4.67
C GLN A 228 -5.80 14.66 -4.55
N LEU A 229 -6.55 15.33 -3.66
CA LEU A 229 -7.99 15.13 -3.50
C LEU A 229 -8.72 15.46 -4.80
N THR A 230 -8.36 16.57 -5.45
CA THR A 230 -8.92 16.97 -6.74
C THR A 230 -8.62 15.92 -7.83
N ALA A 231 -7.38 15.45 -7.92
CA ALA A 231 -6.97 14.44 -8.89
C ALA A 231 -7.68 13.10 -8.68
N THR A 232 -7.71 12.61 -7.43
CA THR A 232 -8.38 11.34 -7.07
C THR A 232 -9.88 11.42 -7.31
N THR A 233 -10.50 12.56 -7.02
CA THR A 233 -11.94 12.78 -7.28
C THR A 233 -12.23 12.73 -8.78
N ALA A 234 -11.37 13.32 -9.62
CA ALA A 234 -11.50 13.25 -11.06
C ALA A 234 -11.33 11.82 -11.61
N GLU A 235 -10.35 11.07 -11.09
CA GLU A 235 -10.14 9.66 -11.46
C GLU A 235 -11.34 8.79 -11.07
N LEU A 236 -11.86 8.96 -9.84
CA LEU A 236 -13.04 8.24 -9.37
C LEU A 236 -14.25 8.51 -10.27
N ALA A 237 -14.47 9.78 -10.65
CA ALA A 237 -15.55 10.13 -11.57
C ALA A 237 -15.38 9.46 -12.95
N ALA A 238 -14.17 9.41 -13.48
CA ALA A 238 -13.87 8.73 -14.75
C ALA A 238 -14.11 7.22 -14.67
N VAL A 239 -13.69 6.57 -13.57
CA VAL A 239 -13.94 5.14 -13.32
C VAL A 239 -15.42 4.85 -13.18
N GLN A 240 -16.17 5.69 -12.46
CA GLN A 240 -17.62 5.56 -12.31
C GLN A 240 -18.35 5.68 -13.67
N GLN A 241 -17.94 6.63 -14.51
CA GLN A 241 -18.49 6.79 -15.86
C GLN A 241 -18.20 5.53 -16.71
N LYS A 242 -16.97 5.01 -16.68
CA LYS A 242 -16.60 3.78 -17.40
C LYS A 242 -17.40 2.58 -16.92
N ALA A 243 -17.59 2.44 -15.60
CA ALA A 243 -18.39 1.38 -15.01
C ALA A 243 -19.87 1.46 -15.45
N ALA A 244 -20.43 2.67 -15.56
CA ALA A 244 -21.79 2.87 -16.06
C ALA A 244 -21.94 2.43 -17.54
N VAL A 245 -20.97 2.76 -18.39
CA VAL A 245 -20.96 2.34 -19.81
C VAL A 245 -20.88 0.81 -19.92
N LEU A 246 -19.94 0.18 -19.20
CA LEU A 246 -19.79 -1.28 -19.21
C LEU A 246 -21.02 -2.00 -18.65
N SER A 247 -21.68 -1.41 -17.66
CA SER A 247 -22.95 -1.94 -17.12
C SER A 247 -24.07 -1.92 -18.17
N ALA A 248 -24.17 -0.84 -18.94
CA ALA A 248 -25.13 -0.73 -20.04
C ALA A 248 -24.83 -1.74 -21.15
N GLU A 249 -23.57 -1.85 -21.59
CA GLU A 249 -23.14 -2.83 -22.60
C GLU A 249 -23.42 -4.27 -22.14
N LYS A 250 -23.11 -4.60 -20.88
CA LYS A 250 -23.43 -5.90 -20.29
C LYS A 250 -24.93 -6.19 -20.36
N LYS A 251 -25.78 -5.20 -20.06
CA LYS A 251 -27.24 -5.36 -20.13
C LYS A 251 -27.70 -5.67 -21.55
N ASP A 252 -27.13 -5.01 -22.56
CA ASP A 252 -27.46 -5.23 -23.96
C ASP A 252 -26.98 -6.61 -24.44
N LEU A 253 -25.77 -7.02 -24.09
CA LEU A 253 -25.25 -8.35 -24.40
C LEU A 253 -26.07 -9.46 -23.74
N VAL A 254 -26.50 -9.28 -22.48
CA VAL A 254 -27.39 -10.22 -21.80
C VAL A 254 -28.72 -10.35 -22.54
N LYS A 255 -29.28 -9.24 -23.01
CA LYS A 255 -30.50 -9.24 -23.82
C LYS A 255 -30.29 -9.96 -25.16
N GLU A 256 -29.21 -9.67 -25.88
CA GLU A 256 -28.88 -10.32 -27.15
C GLU A 256 -28.68 -11.83 -26.98
N LEU A 257 -28.00 -12.26 -25.92
CA LEU A 257 -27.84 -13.68 -25.59
C LEU A 257 -29.20 -14.35 -25.30
N ALA A 258 -30.08 -13.68 -24.55
CA ALA A 258 -31.43 -14.18 -24.31
C ALA A 258 -32.24 -14.31 -25.61
N ASP A 259 -32.12 -13.36 -26.54
CA ASP A 259 -32.79 -13.40 -27.84
C ASP A 259 -32.26 -14.55 -28.71
N LYS A 260 -30.94 -14.72 -28.79
CA LYS A 260 -30.30 -15.84 -29.49
C LYS A 260 -30.71 -17.18 -28.90
N GLN A 261 -30.74 -17.29 -27.58
CA GLN A 261 -31.16 -18.50 -26.88
C GLN A 261 -32.61 -18.84 -27.22
N ARG A 262 -33.53 -17.86 -27.17
CA ARG A 262 -34.93 -18.03 -27.60
C ARG A 262 -35.04 -18.49 -29.04
N SER A 263 -34.25 -17.93 -29.96
CA SER A 263 -34.23 -18.33 -31.37
C SER A 263 -33.75 -19.78 -31.56
N ILE A 264 -32.71 -20.19 -30.82
CA ILE A 264 -32.19 -21.57 -30.85
C ILE A 264 -33.26 -22.54 -30.32
N ASP A 265 -33.92 -22.20 -29.23
CA ASP A 265 -34.94 -23.04 -28.62
C ASP A 265 -36.19 -23.17 -29.51
N ASP A 266 -36.60 -22.10 -30.21
CA ASP A 266 -37.66 -22.19 -31.21
C ASP A 266 -37.29 -23.10 -32.39
N MET A 267 -36.06 -22.98 -32.89
CA MET A 267 -35.56 -23.85 -33.96
C MET A 267 -35.52 -25.33 -33.52
N ARG A 268 -35.02 -25.59 -32.30
CA ARG A 268 -35.02 -26.93 -31.69
C ARG A 268 -36.42 -27.49 -31.55
N TYR A 269 -37.36 -26.67 -31.10
CA TYR A 269 -38.77 -27.04 -30.98
C TYR A 269 -39.36 -27.44 -32.35
N ARG A 270 -39.17 -26.64 -33.40
CA ARG A 270 -39.68 -26.96 -34.75
C ARG A 270 -39.10 -28.25 -35.31
N LEU A 271 -37.80 -28.48 -35.13
CA LEU A 271 -37.16 -29.73 -35.53
C LEU A 271 -37.73 -30.93 -34.75
N ALA A 272 -37.95 -30.77 -33.44
CA ALA A 272 -38.56 -31.80 -32.62
C ALA A 272 -40.00 -32.11 -33.04
N VAL A 273 -40.83 -31.09 -33.30
CA VAL A 273 -42.19 -31.25 -33.83
C VAL A 273 -42.16 -32.08 -35.11
N HIS A 274 -41.32 -31.70 -36.07
CA HIS A 274 -41.19 -32.40 -37.35
C HIS A 274 -40.74 -33.86 -37.17
N ASP A 275 -39.70 -34.10 -36.38
CA ASP A 275 -39.16 -35.45 -36.15
C ASP A 275 -40.13 -36.37 -35.40
N PHE A 276 -40.87 -35.83 -34.43
CA PHE A 276 -41.86 -36.59 -33.68
C PHE A 276 -43.16 -36.79 -34.45
N SER A 277 -43.58 -35.85 -35.29
CA SER A 277 -44.76 -36.01 -36.16
C SER A 277 -44.62 -37.21 -37.10
N LYS A 278 -43.39 -37.55 -37.51
CA LYS A 278 -43.11 -38.78 -38.28
C LYS A 278 -43.36 -40.07 -37.50
N ARG A 279 -43.31 -40.03 -36.17
CA ARG A 279 -43.42 -41.20 -35.28
C ARG A 279 -44.77 -41.29 -34.59
N TYR A 280 -45.46 -40.16 -34.42
CA TYR A 280 -46.70 -40.03 -33.69
C TYR A 280 -47.77 -39.37 -34.58
N PRO A 281 -48.61 -40.15 -35.28
CA PRO A 281 -49.61 -39.62 -36.20
C PRO A 281 -50.57 -38.60 -35.57
N SER A 282 -50.96 -38.80 -34.30
CA SER A 282 -51.81 -37.88 -33.56
C SER A 282 -51.20 -36.48 -33.39
N LEU A 283 -49.87 -36.38 -33.27
CA LEU A 283 -49.17 -35.08 -33.24
C LEU A 283 -49.22 -34.40 -34.61
N ALA A 284 -49.07 -35.16 -35.70
CA ALA A 284 -49.16 -34.63 -37.06
C ALA A 284 -50.57 -34.07 -37.36
N GLU A 285 -51.60 -34.81 -36.97
CA GLU A 285 -53.00 -34.37 -37.08
C GLU A 285 -53.28 -33.12 -36.25
N ALA A 286 -52.78 -33.07 -35.00
CA ALA A 286 -52.93 -31.91 -34.14
C ALA A 286 -52.27 -30.66 -34.73
N VAL A 287 -51.05 -30.78 -35.28
CA VAL A 287 -50.35 -29.67 -35.96
C VAL A 287 -51.13 -29.19 -37.20
N GLN A 288 -51.67 -30.13 -37.99
CA GLN A 288 -52.49 -29.78 -39.16
C GLN A 288 -53.79 -29.09 -38.74
N LEU A 289 -54.47 -29.58 -37.71
CA LEU A 289 -55.69 -28.97 -37.19
C LEU A 289 -55.42 -27.57 -36.64
N ALA A 290 -54.35 -27.37 -35.87
CA ALA A 290 -53.94 -26.07 -35.36
C ALA A 290 -53.73 -25.05 -36.49
N SER A 291 -53.22 -25.49 -37.65
CA SER A 291 -53.03 -24.61 -38.81
C SER A 291 -54.33 -24.00 -39.36
N THR A 292 -55.47 -24.65 -39.12
CA THR A 292 -56.80 -24.20 -39.57
C THR A 292 -57.51 -23.27 -38.58
N LYS A 293 -57.01 -23.18 -37.34
CA LYS A 293 -57.60 -22.35 -36.28
C LYS A 293 -57.02 -20.95 -36.28
N THR A 294 -57.73 -20.01 -35.64
CA THR A 294 -57.28 -18.62 -35.42
C THR A 294 -57.60 -18.16 -33.99
N GLY A 295 -57.04 -17.03 -33.57
CA GLY A 295 -57.40 -16.40 -32.30
C GLY A 295 -57.00 -17.21 -31.05
N ALA A 296 -57.89 -17.29 -30.06
CA ALA A 296 -57.64 -17.98 -28.79
C ALA A 296 -57.50 -19.50 -28.98
N GLU A 297 -58.40 -20.12 -29.75
CA GLU A 297 -58.37 -21.57 -29.99
C GLU A 297 -57.03 -22.06 -30.55
N ARG A 298 -56.45 -21.31 -31.50
CA ARG A 298 -55.13 -21.66 -32.03
C ARG A 298 -54.03 -21.58 -30.98
N ARG A 299 -54.05 -20.55 -30.13
CA ARG A 299 -53.04 -20.38 -29.07
C ARG A 299 -53.10 -21.53 -28.08
N ASP A 300 -54.29 -21.97 -27.69
CA ASP A 300 -54.47 -23.09 -26.77
C ASP A 300 -54.00 -24.41 -27.39
N MET A 301 -54.27 -24.63 -28.68
CA MET A 301 -53.76 -25.79 -29.42
C MET A 301 -52.24 -25.77 -29.56
N ASP A 302 -51.64 -24.63 -29.95
CA ASP A 302 -50.19 -24.50 -30.08
C ASP A 302 -49.49 -24.69 -28.72
N ALA A 303 -50.11 -24.26 -27.62
CA ALA A 303 -49.63 -24.52 -26.26
C ALA A 303 -49.66 -26.02 -25.93
N ALA A 304 -50.79 -26.71 -26.16
CA ALA A 304 -50.90 -28.14 -25.92
C ALA A 304 -49.93 -28.98 -26.76
N ILE A 305 -49.73 -28.62 -28.04
CA ILE A 305 -48.74 -29.24 -28.93
C ILE A 305 -47.33 -29.01 -28.38
N ARG A 306 -47.02 -27.80 -27.89
CA ARG A 306 -45.72 -27.48 -27.29
C ARG A 306 -45.44 -28.30 -26.04
N ASP A 307 -46.40 -28.44 -25.15
CA ASP A 307 -46.25 -29.23 -23.92
C ASP A 307 -46.03 -30.70 -24.26
N PHE A 308 -46.82 -31.26 -25.18
CA PHE A 308 -46.66 -32.65 -25.62
C PHE A 308 -45.28 -32.92 -26.24
N VAL A 309 -44.80 -32.02 -27.11
CA VAL A 309 -43.47 -32.14 -27.73
C VAL A 309 -42.36 -32.04 -26.67
N THR A 310 -42.50 -31.12 -25.71
CA THR A 310 -41.54 -30.99 -24.58
C THR A 310 -41.43 -32.31 -23.82
N LEU A 311 -42.57 -32.92 -23.46
CA LEU A 311 -42.58 -34.23 -22.78
C LEU A 311 -41.91 -35.34 -23.61
N LEU A 312 -42.08 -35.32 -24.94
CA LEU A 312 -41.40 -36.28 -25.83
C LEU A 312 -39.89 -36.04 -25.91
N VAL A 313 -39.44 -34.78 -25.90
CA VAL A 313 -38.01 -34.43 -25.81
C VAL A 313 -37.43 -34.95 -24.49
N ASP A 314 -38.06 -34.62 -23.36
CA ASP A 314 -37.61 -35.02 -22.03
C ASP A 314 -37.53 -36.54 -21.90
N ARG A 315 -38.56 -37.24 -22.38
CA ARG A 315 -38.59 -38.70 -22.43
C ARG A 315 -37.41 -39.25 -23.24
N LYS A 316 -37.12 -38.68 -24.41
CA LYS A 316 -35.98 -39.08 -25.26
C LYS A 316 -34.65 -38.86 -24.56
N GLU A 317 -34.48 -37.74 -23.85
CA GLU A 317 -33.27 -37.44 -23.09
C GLU A 317 -33.08 -38.37 -21.90
N LEU A 318 -34.13 -38.65 -21.13
CA LEU A 318 -34.10 -39.62 -20.03
C LEU A 318 -33.69 -41.01 -20.51
N TYR A 319 -34.25 -41.49 -21.62
CA TYR A 319 -33.80 -42.76 -22.21
C TYR A 319 -32.33 -42.74 -22.64
N ARG A 320 -31.84 -41.62 -23.19
CA ARG A 320 -30.41 -41.47 -23.55
C ARG A 320 -29.52 -41.52 -22.30
N LYS A 321 -29.89 -40.80 -21.24
CA LYS A 321 -29.18 -40.80 -19.94
C LYS A 321 -29.14 -42.20 -19.34
N MET A 322 -30.28 -42.88 -19.24
CA MET A 322 -30.38 -44.26 -18.77
C MET A 322 -29.47 -45.22 -19.55
N ARG A 323 -29.48 -45.14 -20.89
CA ARG A 323 -28.59 -45.96 -21.74
C ARG A 323 -27.12 -45.66 -21.52
N SER A 324 -26.75 -44.39 -21.35
CA SER A 324 -25.36 -44.01 -21.08
C SER A 324 -24.89 -44.46 -19.69
N GLY A 325 -25.75 -44.36 -18.67
CA GLY A 325 -25.48 -44.86 -17.32
C GLY A 325 -25.28 -46.37 -17.28
N ALA A 326 -26.17 -47.13 -17.94
CA ALA A 326 -26.04 -48.59 -18.05
C ALA A 326 -24.78 -49.06 -18.78
N LYS A 327 -24.25 -48.25 -19.71
CA LYS A 327 -22.95 -48.52 -20.37
C LYS A 327 -21.77 -48.26 -19.44
N LYS A 328 -21.79 -47.17 -18.67
CA LYS A 328 -20.73 -46.84 -17.70
C LYS A 328 -20.67 -47.87 -16.58
N SER A 329 -21.81 -48.31 -16.05
CA SER A 329 -21.85 -49.34 -15.00
C SER A 329 -21.29 -50.69 -15.47
N LYS A 330 -21.51 -51.06 -16.74
CA LYS A 330 -20.93 -52.27 -17.35
C LYS A 330 -19.43 -52.20 -17.63
N GLN A 331 -18.83 -51.02 -17.68
CA GLN A 331 -17.38 -50.84 -17.87
C GLN A 331 -16.62 -50.74 -16.54
N ALA A 332 -17.32 -50.43 -15.45
CA ALA A 332 -16.75 -50.33 -14.10
C ALA A 332 -16.89 -51.63 -13.28
N SER A 333 -17.62 -52.63 -13.81
CA SER A 333 -17.70 -54.01 -13.29
C SER A 333 -16.87 -54.92 -14.16
#